data_AF-A0A9E0PN73-F1
#
_entry.id   AF-A0A9E0PN73-F1
#
_cell.length_a   1.000
_cell.length_b   1.000
_cell.length_c   1.000
_cell.angle_alpha   90.00
_cell.angle_beta   90.00
_cell.angle_gamma   90.00
#
_symmetry.space_group_name_H-M   'P 1'
#
loop_
_entity.id
_entity.type
_entity.pdbx_description
1 polymer ?
#
loop_
_entity_poly.entity_id
_entity_poly.type
_entity_poly.pdbx_seq_one_letter_code
_entity_poly.pdbx_strand_id
1 'polypeptide(L)'
;MNSLSLMQKPSPLLRIATQPKNYADMTDAELVIACQSNDPLAMNQLLTRHERTAIAMFYKLAPDWRDNSDLVQEAMIRMWRAVPKLKNPYAFKTWLNQIVNNLFYDELRKRPRDTQFVSL
;
A
#
# COMPACT_ATOMS: atom_id res chain seq x y z
N MET A 1 10.52 14.26 66.93
CA MET A 1 9.30 14.87 66.35
C MET A 1 9.76 15.56 65.07
N ASN A 2 9.57 15.04 63.85
CA ASN A 2 8.37 14.60 63.14
C ASN A 2 8.73 13.42 62.22
N SER A 3 8.14 12.24 62.37
CA SER A 3 6.87 11.76 61.76
C SER A 3 6.96 11.42 60.25
N LEU A 4 6.99 10.11 60.00
CA LEU A 4 6.43 9.34 58.87
C LEU A 4 6.95 9.54 57.43
N SER A 5 7.61 8.47 56.98
CA SER A 5 7.59 7.89 55.63
C SER A 5 6.31 8.17 54.83
N LEU A 6 6.46 8.72 53.61
CA LEU A 6 5.64 8.39 52.45
C LEU A 6 6.47 8.54 51.17
N MET A 7 7.15 7.45 50.80
CA MET A 7 6.94 6.80 49.51
C MET A 7 6.66 7.71 48.29
N GLN A 8 7.63 8.53 47.87
CA GLN A 8 7.65 9.01 46.47
C GLN A 8 8.25 7.93 45.57
N LYS A 9 7.48 6.86 45.30
CA LYS A 9 7.64 6.16 44.02
C LYS A 9 7.09 7.10 42.95
N PRO A 10 7.81 7.38 41.85
CA PRO A 10 7.23 8.12 40.75
C PRO A 10 5.96 7.40 40.30
N SER A 11 4.86 8.15 40.25
CA SER A 11 3.55 7.67 39.81
C SER A 11 3.68 6.93 38.48
N PRO A 12 3.08 5.75 38.29
CA PRO A 12 3.15 4.98 37.04
C PRO A 12 2.19 5.54 35.97
N LEU A 13 2.04 6.87 35.90
CA LEU A 13 1.11 7.51 34.97
C LEU A 13 1.83 7.82 33.66
N LEU A 14 1.34 7.21 32.58
CA LEU A 14 1.84 7.22 31.19
C LEU A 14 3.04 6.32 30.87
N ARG A 15 2.95 5.03 31.20
CA ARG A 15 3.61 3.99 30.38
C ARG A 15 2.60 3.18 29.57
N ILE A 16 1.71 3.86 28.86
CA ILE A 16 1.26 3.34 27.57
C ILE A 16 2.33 3.79 26.58
N ALA A 17 3.54 3.24 26.73
CA ALA A 17 4.43 3.14 25.61
C ALA A 17 3.79 2.09 24.71
N THR A 18 2.81 2.47 23.90
CA THR A 18 2.59 1.78 22.62
C THR A 18 3.92 1.92 21.91
N GLN A 19 4.77 0.91 22.04
CA GLN A 19 5.98 0.78 21.26
C GLN A 19 5.59 1.12 19.81
N PRO A 20 6.25 2.08 19.14
CA PRO A 20 5.91 2.38 17.76
C PRO A 20 6.04 1.07 16.98
N LYS A 21 4.92 0.55 16.44
CA LYS A 21 4.96 -0.63 15.58
C LYS A 21 5.92 -0.32 14.44
N ASN A 22 6.96 -1.13 14.26
CA ASN A 22 7.85 -0.95 13.13
C ASN A 22 7.22 -1.52 11.85
N TYR A 23 6.37 -0.73 11.20
CA TYR A 23 5.70 -1.13 9.97
C TYR A 23 6.68 -1.44 8.82
N ALA A 24 7.88 -0.86 8.85
CA ALA A 24 8.89 -1.06 7.80
C ALA A 24 9.38 -2.52 7.74
N ASP A 25 9.45 -3.20 8.89
CA ASP A 25 9.92 -4.59 8.99
C ASP A 25 8.79 -5.61 8.80
N MET A 26 7.52 -5.19 8.90
CA MET A 26 6.37 -6.07 8.74
C MET A 26 6.26 -6.57 7.30
N THR A 27 5.84 -7.82 7.16
CA THR A 27 5.48 -8.43 5.88
C THR A 27 4.23 -7.75 5.29
N ASP A 28 3.99 -7.93 3.98
CA ASP A 28 2.80 -7.36 3.34
C ASP A 28 1.50 -7.93 3.94
N ALA A 29 1.50 -9.22 4.33
CA ALA A 29 0.35 -9.84 4.97
C ALA A 29 0.04 -9.20 6.33
N GLU A 30 1.06 -8.96 7.15
CA GLU A 30 0.92 -8.29 8.45
C GLU A 30 0.44 -6.85 8.30
N LEU A 31 0.95 -6.11 7.30
CA LEU A 31 0.47 -4.77 6.98
C LEU A 31 -1.00 -4.79 6.55
N VAL A 32 -1.42 -5.73 5.71
CA VAL A 32 -2.82 -5.88 5.31
C VAL A 32 -3.72 -6.17 6.51
N ILE A 33 -3.31 -7.06 7.41
CA ILE A 33 -4.07 -7.37 8.64
C ILE A 33 -4.19 -6.13 9.53
N ALA A 34 -3.12 -5.35 9.67
CA ALA A 34 -3.15 -4.09 10.41
C ALA A 34 -4.08 -3.06 9.74
N CYS A 35 -4.06 -2.94 8.41
CA CYS A 35 -4.99 -2.10 7.66
C CYS A 35 -6.46 -2.49 7.90
N GLN A 36 -6.75 -3.79 7.94
CA GLN A 36 -8.09 -4.33 8.23
C GLN A 36 -8.56 -4.01 9.65
N SER A 37 -7.61 -3.74 10.56
CA SER A 37 -7.86 -3.26 11.93
C SER A 37 -7.94 -1.73 12.01
N ASN A 38 -8.11 -1.05 10.87
CA ASN A 38 -8.23 0.41 10.75
C ASN A 38 -6.97 1.18 11.23
N ASP A 39 -5.78 0.60 11.00
CA ASP A 39 -4.49 1.22 11.30
C ASP A 39 -3.99 2.07 10.10
N PRO A 40 -4.09 3.41 10.14
CA PRO A 40 -3.76 4.27 9.00
C PRO A 40 -2.26 4.30 8.71
N LEU A 41 -1.40 4.06 9.71
CA LEU A 41 0.05 4.03 9.52
C LEU A 41 0.48 2.78 8.76
N ALA A 42 -0.17 1.63 9.02
CA ALA A 42 0.04 0.42 8.23
C ALA A 42 -0.37 0.62 6.77
N MET A 43 -1.49 1.30 6.52
CA MET A 43 -1.95 1.62 5.16
C MET A 43 -0.96 2.53 4.43
N ASN A 44 -0.48 3.58 5.09
CA ASN A 44 0.54 4.47 4.51
C ASN A 44 1.82 3.70 4.16
N GLN A 45 2.28 2.82 5.05
CA GLN A 45 3.45 1.98 4.79
C GLN A 45 3.24 1.05 3.61
N LEU A 46 2.06 0.42 3.49
CA LEU A 46 1.72 -0.48 2.40
C LEU A 46 1.67 0.27 1.07
N LEU A 47 1.05 1.46 1.02
CA LEU A 47 1.03 2.34 -0.15
C LEU A 47 2.45 2.73 -0.59
N THR A 48 3.24 3.29 0.34
CA THR A 48 4.60 3.75 0.06
C THR A 48 5.51 2.62 -0.44
N ARG A 49 5.37 1.43 0.14
CA ARG A 49 6.16 0.24 -0.26
C ARG A 49 5.85 -0.20 -1.69
N HIS A 50 4.58 -0.17 -2.10
CA HIS A 50 4.13 -0.76 -3.37
C HIS A 50 3.93 0.24 -4.50
N GLU A 51 4.00 1.54 -4.25
CA GLU A 51 3.98 2.58 -5.29
C GLU A 51 5.12 2.38 -6.30
N ARG A 52 6.36 2.26 -5.83
CA ARG A 52 7.53 2.01 -6.71
C ARG A 52 7.41 0.69 -7.46
N THR A 53 6.83 -0.33 -6.84
CA THR A 53 6.58 -1.61 -7.50
C THR A 53 5.55 -1.47 -8.62
N ALA A 54 4.45 -0.73 -8.39
CA ALA A 54 3.44 -0.47 -9.41
C ALA A 54 4.01 0.33 -10.59
N ILE A 55 4.82 1.35 -10.32
CA ILE A 55 5.56 2.11 -11.34
C ILE A 55 6.40 1.15 -12.20
N ALA A 56 7.22 0.30 -11.56
CA ALA A 56 8.06 -0.66 -12.27
C ALA A 56 7.25 -1.67 -13.10
N MET A 57 6.08 -2.10 -12.61
CA MET A 57 5.19 -3.00 -13.34
C MET A 57 4.62 -2.33 -14.59
N PHE A 58 4.14 -1.09 -14.50
CA PHE A 58 3.63 -0.37 -15.67
C PHE A 58 4.74 -0.08 -16.69
N TYR A 59 5.94 0.31 -16.25
CA TYR A 59 7.08 0.47 -17.17
C TYR A 59 7.43 -0.82 -17.90
N LYS A 60 7.30 -1.98 -17.23
CA LYS A 60 7.55 -3.28 -17.87
C LYS A 60 6.45 -3.68 -18.86
N LEU A 61 5.19 -3.39 -18.53
CA LEU A 61 4.04 -3.73 -19.38
C LEU A 61 3.91 -2.80 -20.59
N ALA A 62 4.32 -1.54 -20.44
CA ALA A 62 4.08 -0.48 -21.38
C ALA A 62 5.32 0.43 -21.57
N PRO A 63 6.42 -0.10 -22.15
CA PRO A 63 7.66 0.66 -22.29
C PRO A 63 7.53 1.88 -23.20
N ASP A 64 6.65 1.82 -24.21
CA ASP A 64 6.44 2.90 -25.18
C ASP A 64 5.45 3.97 -24.69
N TRP A 65 4.84 3.79 -23.50
CA TRP A 65 3.89 4.75 -22.95
C TRP A 65 4.67 5.83 -22.20
N ARG A 66 4.69 7.04 -22.78
CA ARG A 66 5.51 8.17 -22.31
C ARG A 66 5.19 8.66 -20.89
N ASP A 67 4.01 8.33 -20.35
CA ASP A 67 3.63 8.57 -18.96
C ASP A 67 2.58 7.54 -18.51
N ASN A 68 2.77 6.96 -17.33
CA ASN A 68 1.88 5.96 -16.71
C ASN A 68 1.43 6.41 -15.30
N SER A 69 1.66 7.68 -14.91
CA SER A 69 1.33 8.22 -13.59
C SER A 69 -0.13 7.99 -13.20
N ASP A 70 -1.05 8.18 -14.14
CA ASP A 70 -2.49 8.07 -13.90
C ASP A 70 -2.89 6.62 -13.60
N LEU A 71 -2.26 5.66 -14.27
CA LEU A 71 -2.48 4.24 -14.03
C LEU A 71 -1.92 3.80 -12.68
N VAL A 72 -0.76 4.34 -12.30
CA VAL A 72 -0.16 4.12 -10.96
C VAL A 72 -1.10 4.65 -9.89
N GLN A 73 -1.57 5.89 -10.00
CA GLN A 73 -2.49 6.49 -9.03
C GLN A 73 -3.80 5.72 -8.93
N GLU A 74 -4.41 5.36 -10.06
CA GLU A 74 -5.63 4.55 -10.07
C GLU A 74 -5.40 3.18 -9.42
N ALA A 75 -4.24 2.55 -9.65
CA ALA A 75 -3.88 1.30 -8.96
C ALA A 75 -3.78 1.48 -7.44
N MET A 76 -3.15 2.57 -6.97
CA MET A 76 -3.02 2.87 -5.54
C MET A 76 -4.38 3.15 -4.89
N ILE A 77 -5.28 3.86 -5.58
CA ILE A 77 -6.64 4.14 -5.10
C ILE A 77 -7.45 2.84 -5.01
N ARG A 78 -7.37 1.97 -6.03
CA ARG A 78 -8.02 0.65 -5.99
C ARG A 78 -7.46 -0.20 -4.87
N MET A 79 -6.15 -0.17 -4.66
CA MET A 79 -5.49 -0.86 -3.57
C MET A 79 -6.03 -0.40 -2.21
N TRP A 80 -5.99 0.91 -1.95
CA TRP A 80 -6.47 1.51 -0.70
C TRP A 80 -7.92 1.13 -0.38
N ARG A 81 -8.82 1.16 -1.37
CA ARG A 81 -10.24 0.84 -1.20
C ARG A 81 -10.51 -0.64 -0.92
N ALA A 82 -9.67 -1.54 -1.42
CA ALA A 82 -9.96 -2.97 -1.43
C ALA A 82 -9.14 -3.79 -0.43
N VAL A 83 -7.97 -3.32 0.02
CA VAL A 83 -7.17 -3.96 1.08
C VAL A 83 -7.99 -4.28 2.35
N PRO A 84 -8.87 -3.39 2.86
CA PRO A 84 -9.71 -3.70 4.02
C PRO A 84 -10.66 -4.89 3.82
N LYS A 85 -10.94 -5.27 2.56
CA LYS A 85 -11.85 -6.35 2.18
C LYS A 85 -11.11 -7.57 1.61
N LEU A 86 -9.78 -7.55 1.58
CA LEU A 86 -8.99 -8.62 0.99
C LEU A 86 -9.09 -9.89 1.85
N LYS A 87 -9.73 -10.94 1.32
CA LYS A 87 -10.01 -12.18 2.06
C LYS A 87 -8.75 -12.92 2.52
N ASN A 88 -7.70 -12.89 1.70
CA ASN A 88 -6.43 -13.56 2.01
C ASN A 88 -5.28 -12.53 1.99
N PRO A 89 -4.81 -12.08 3.17
CA PRO A 89 -3.69 -11.15 3.28
C PRO A 89 -2.40 -11.63 2.59
N TYR A 90 -2.13 -12.94 2.58
CA TYR A 90 -0.94 -13.52 1.95
C TYR A 90 -0.98 -13.47 0.41
N ALA A 91 -2.18 -13.30 -0.17
CA ALA A 91 -2.35 -13.18 -1.62
C ALA A 91 -2.15 -11.74 -2.13
N PHE A 92 -1.80 -10.79 -1.26
CA PHE A 92 -1.74 -9.37 -1.59
C PHE A 92 -0.91 -9.05 -2.84
N LYS A 93 0.31 -9.59 -2.98
CA LYS A 93 1.16 -9.32 -4.15
C LYS A 93 0.53 -9.80 -5.45
N THR A 94 -0.03 -11.01 -5.46
CA THR A 94 -0.72 -11.56 -6.63
C THR A 94 -1.95 -10.72 -6.99
N TRP A 95 -2.69 -10.28 -5.99
CA TRP A 95 -3.86 -9.43 -6.17
C TRP A 95 -3.48 -8.02 -6.69
N LEU A 96 -2.38 -7.43 -6.22
CA LEU A 96 -1.86 -6.17 -6.75
C LEU A 96 -1.47 -6.30 -8.24
N ASN A 97 -0.81 -7.40 -8.61
CA ASN A 97 -0.49 -7.70 -10.01
C ASN A 97 -1.76 -7.77 -10.87
N GLN A 98 -2.86 -8.34 -10.34
CA GLN A 98 -4.14 -8.38 -11.05
C GLN A 98 -4.71 -6.97 -11.28
N ILE A 99 -4.65 -6.09 -10.28
CA ILE A 99 -5.09 -4.69 -10.45
C ILE A 99 -4.30 -4.03 -11.60
N VAL A 100 -2.98 -4.13 -11.56
CA VAL A 100 -2.10 -3.50 -12.55
C VAL A 100 -2.35 -4.06 -13.95
N ASN A 101 -2.42 -5.39 -14.10
CA ASN A 101 -2.69 -6.01 -15.39
C ASN A 101 -4.07 -5.61 -15.93
N ASN A 102 -5.11 -5.59 -15.10
CA ASN A 102 -6.44 -5.19 -15.53
C ASN A 102 -6.45 -3.73 -16.01
N LEU A 103 -5.81 -2.82 -15.26
CA LEU A 103 -5.67 -1.42 -15.66
C LEU A 103 -4.91 -1.27 -16.98
N PHE A 104 -3.81 -2.00 -17.14
CA PHE A 104 -3.04 -2.01 -18.38
C PHE A 104 -3.90 -2.46 -19.57
N TYR A 105 -4.61 -3.59 -19.45
CA TYR A 105 -5.45 -4.08 -20.55
C TYR A 105 -6.66 -3.19 -20.83
N ASP A 106 -7.25 -2.58 -19.81
CA ASP A 106 -8.33 -1.62 -19.98
C ASP A 106 -7.85 -0.37 -20.74
N GLU A 107 -6.65 0.12 -20.41
CA GLU A 107 -6.05 1.27 -21.11
C GLU A 107 -5.62 0.91 -22.54
N LEU A 108 -5.04 -0.27 -22.74
CA LEU A 108 -4.65 -0.78 -24.05
C LEU A 108 -5.86 -0.90 -24.99
N ARG A 109 -7.04 -1.27 -24.48
CA ARG A 109 -8.29 -1.34 -25.28
C ARG A 109 -8.83 0.03 -25.68
N LYS A 110 -8.61 1.06 -24.85
CA LYS A 110 -9.07 2.43 -25.12
C LYS A 110 -8.20 3.14 -26.15
N ARG A 111 -6.92 2.76 -26.23
CA ARG A 111 -5.99 3.34 -27.20
C ARG A 111 -6.41 2.97 -28.61
N PRO A 112 -6.52 3.94 -29.54
CA PRO A 112 -6.68 3.63 -30.94
C PRO A 112 -5.55 2.69 -31.36
N ARG A 113 -5.87 1.60 -32.06
CA ARG A 113 -4.80 0.86 -32.74
C ARG A 113 -4.23 1.83 -33.74
N ASP A 114 -2.96 2.21 -33.60
CA ASP A 114 -2.20 2.84 -34.66
C ASP A 114 -2.14 1.85 -35.83
N THR A 115 -3.23 1.81 -36.58
CA THR A 115 -3.31 1.18 -37.87
C THR A 115 -2.59 2.17 -38.75
N GLN A 116 -1.26 2.10 -38.78
CA GLN A 116 -0.50 2.68 -39.86
C GLN A 116 -1.03 2.00 -41.12
N PHE A 117 -1.99 2.65 -41.79
CA PHE A 117 -2.27 2.37 -43.17
C PHE A 117 -0.98 2.70 -43.90
N VAL A 118 -0.19 1.66 -44.19
CA VAL A 118 0.89 1.75 -45.17
C VAL A 118 0.19 1.92 -46.51
N SER A 119 -0.08 3.17 -46.88
CA SER A 119 -0.41 3.51 -48.24
C SER A 119 0.86 3.32 -49.07
N LEU A 120 0.85 2.28 -49.91
CA LEU A 120 1.78 2.07 -51.02
C LEU A 120 1.31 2.85 -52.25
#